data_AF-B9TEB4-F1
#
_entry.id   AF-B9TEB4-F1
#
_cell.length_a   1.000
_cell.length_b   1.000
_cell.length_c   1.000
_cell.angle_alpha   90.00
_cell.angle_beta   90.00
_cell.angle_gamma   90.00
#
_symmetry.space_group_name_H-M   'P 1'
#
loop_
_entity.id
_entity.type
_entity.pdbx_description
1 polymer ?
#
loop_
_entity_poly.entity_id
_entity_poly.type
_entity_poly.pdbx_seq_one_letter_code
_entity_poly.pdbx_strand_id
1 'polypeptide(L)'
;ADGGTKRQLYGEFLNWADYTVDFTGTPGSPGVLTYTNPAANGNPLGDASKFSFDGGWGAGDPSVPGAPGYNSGWGGNIVSKPTTDKETYGQLDFGKDFEGVIKRVQFGYKYRKHETTQAMSGVTVAVYGNPASASQFSPSIVPSNYLKGFDGVTDQMGSRFKIDGKALADYIDRGGYLRPWQAKPVPTIFGNAEFTAQNWGIEETINALYGQANFEAENVRGNFGLRYVKTGSDSGGYACVRQTATGCGTTAADWAWKVQSKKYEDFLPSLNVIVDVQQDLVFRFAAAQVISRPNYADMSNYFWLSDQILTGGGGNPDLNPYKSSNVNASLEWYFAPEAILSAEVFHKDISNYILQQTVAEQHFNQARNAVTTYQISRPTNAGSATVKGLAVAYQQTFGMGFGLLANYTYADGEADGGSPLPYNSKHQINVSPFYENGPFSARVTYNWRSKYFTGLDRGDQMFVRAFKGLDATAGYAFSENVNLSVSAQNLLDSEYYAYANTTMLPRGVYRTGRKLQATLNVAF
;
A
#
# COMPACT_ATOMS: atom_id res chain seq x y z
N ALA A 1 -5.25 -11.35 -1.60
CA ALA A 1 -5.53 -10.69 -2.89
C ALA A 1 -4.31 -9.88 -3.29
N ASP A 2 -3.27 -10.59 -3.67
CA ASP A 2 -2.20 -10.11 -4.53
C ASP A 2 -2.81 -9.69 -5.88
N GLY A 3 -2.39 -8.53 -6.40
CA GLY A 3 -2.91 -7.88 -7.61
C GLY A 3 -2.57 -8.64 -8.89
N GLY A 4 -3.07 -9.87 -9.02
CA GLY A 4 -3.06 -10.68 -10.22
C GLY A 4 -4.49 -10.89 -10.72
N THR A 5 -4.63 -10.99 -12.03
CA THR A 5 -5.83 -11.25 -12.84
C THR A 5 -6.56 -12.58 -12.56
N LYS A 6 -6.45 -13.13 -11.34
CA LYS A 6 -6.86 -14.49 -11.00
C LYS A 6 -8.12 -14.45 -10.16
N ARG A 7 -9.16 -15.11 -10.69
CA ARG A 7 -10.39 -15.50 -9.98
C ARG A 7 -10.11 -15.78 -8.50
N GLN A 8 -10.82 -15.07 -7.63
CA GLN A 8 -10.72 -15.19 -6.18
C GLN A 8 -11.86 -16.05 -5.66
N LEU A 9 -11.52 -16.95 -4.75
CA LEU A 9 -12.47 -17.81 -4.05
C LEU A 9 -12.30 -17.53 -2.57
N TYR A 10 -13.40 -17.19 -1.91
CA TYR A 10 -13.44 -17.00 -0.47
C TYR A 10 -14.42 -18.02 0.12
N GLY A 11 -14.01 -18.64 1.22
CA GLY A 11 -14.85 -19.54 2.02
C GLY A 11 -14.73 -19.16 3.49
N GLU A 12 -15.85 -18.98 4.17
CA GLU A 12 -15.88 -18.70 5.60
C GLU A 12 -16.12 -19.99 6.40
N PHE A 13 -15.40 -20.12 7.51
CA PHE A 13 -15.60 -21.20 8.46
C PHE A 13 -15.88 -20.63 9.85
N LEU A 14 -16.95 -21.09 10.48
CA LEU A 14 -17.37 -20.66 11.81
C LEU A 14 -17.35 -21.82 12.80
N ASN A 15 -17.27 -21.46 14.08
CA ASN A 15 -17.30 -22.37 15.21
C ASN A 15 -17.96 -21.66 16.40
N TRP A 16 -18.83 -22.36 17.11
CA TRP A 16 -19.37 -21.93 18.39
C TRP A 16 -18.73 -22.77 19.50
N ALA A 17 -17.69 -22.25 20.14
CA ALA A 17 -16.93 -23.00 21.13
C ALA A 17 -16.71 -22.21 22.42
N ASP A 18 -16.56 -22.97 23.51
CA ASP A 18 -16.08 -22.48 24.78
C ASP A 18 -14.61 -22.16 24.62
N TYR A 19 -14.24 -20.94 24.95
CA TYR A 19 -12.85 -20.57 24.96
C TYR A 19 -12.55 -19.73 26.18
N THR A 20 -11.48 -20.12 26.85
CA THR A 20 -10.95 -19.39 27.99
C THR A 20 -9.70 -18.66 27.54
N VAL A 21 -9.77 -17.33 27.57
CA VAL A 21 -8.61 -16.47 27.37
C VAL A 21 -8.02 -16.16 28.73
N ASP A 22 -6.78 -16.57 28.94
CA ASP A 22 -6.03 -16.24 30.15
C ASP A 22 -5.19 -14.98 29.93
N PHE A 23 -5.55 -13.90 30.62
CA PHE A 23 -4.85 -12.62 30.58
C PHE A 23 -3.97 -12.38 31.81
N THR A 24 -3.80 -13.35 32.71
CA THR A 24 -3.06 -13.17 33.97
C THR A 24 -1.62 -12.68 33.79
N GLY A 25 -1.00 -13.01 32.64
CA GLY A 25 0.33 -12.53 32.24
C GLY A 25 0.38 -11.13 31.61
N THR A 26 -0.76 -10.44 31.47
CA THR A 26 -0.81 -9.10 30.85
C THR A 26 -0.74 -7.97 31.89
N PRO A 27 -0.26 -6.76 31.52
CA PRO A 27 -0.23 -5.61 32.42
C PRO A 27 -1.62 -5.31 33.01
N GLY A 28 -1.70 -5.24 34.35
CA GLY A 28 -2.96 -5.03 35.07
C GLY A 28 -3.74 -6.32 35.40
N SER A 29 -3.24 -7.49 34.99
CA SER A 29 -3.76 -8.82 35.35
C SER A 29 -5.28 -8.93 35.37
N PRO A 30 -5.99 -8.68 34.25
CA PRO A 30 -7.45 -8.66 34.18
C PRO A 30 -8.11 -10.05 34.36
N GLY A 31 -7.30 -11.07 34.70
CA GLY A 31 -7.77 -12.40 35.07
C GLY A 31 -8.02 -13.30 33.87
N VAL A 32 -8.96 -14.22 34.06
CA VAL A 32 -9.31 -15.25 33.09
C VAL A 32 -10.73 -14.97 32.62
N LEU A 33 -10.93 -14.89 31.30
CA LEU A 33 -12.24 -14.69 30.70
C LEU A 33 -12.67 -15.97 29.99
N THR A 34 -13.77 -16.58 30.45
CA THR A 34 -14.33 -17.79 29.88
C THR A 34 -15.63 -17.46 29.15
N TYR A 35 -15.68 -17.80 27.87
CA TYR A 35 -16.93 -17.85 27.11
C TYR A 35 -17.50 -19.27 27.23
N THR A 36 -18.73 -19.41 27.73
CA THR A 36 -19.40 -20.70 27.93
C THR A 36 -20.58 -20.92 26.97
N ASN A 37 -20.52 -22.01 26.22
CA ASN A 37 -21.55 -22.68 25.44
C ASN A 37 -21.67 -24.14 25.95
N PRO A 38 -22.84 -24.58 26.46
CA PRO A 38 -23.01 -25.88 27.13
C PRO A 38 -22.65 -27.17 26.32
N ALA A 39 -22.21 -27.07 25.06
CA ALA A 39 -21.95 -28.19 24.15
C ALA A 39 -20.46 -28.44 23.79
N ALA A 40 -19.48 -27.63 24.22
CA ALA A 40 -18.11 -27.69 23.70
C ALA A 40 -17.02 -28.06 24.73
N ASN A 41 -16.45 -29.27 24.63
CA ASN A 41 -15.19 -29.64 25.28
C ASN A 41 -13.99 -29.39 24.33
N GLY A 42 -13.04 -28.52 24.71
CA GLY A 42 -11.69 -28.40 24.12
C GLY A 42 -11.31 -27.03 23.52
N ASN A 43 -10.00 -26.74 23.39
CA ASN A 43 -9.48 -25.53 22.73
C ASN A 43 -9.73 -25.59 21.21
N PRO A 44 -10.60 -24.75 20.64
CA PRO A 44 -10.96 -24.84 19.22
C PRO A 44 -9.79 -24.50 18.28
N LEU A 45 -8.82 -23.72 18.74
CA LEU A 45 -7.89 -23.02 17.86
C LEU A 45 -6.88 -23.93 17.15
N GLY A 46 -6.69 -25.15 17.64
CA GLY A 46 -5.83 -26.17 17.04
C GLY A 46 -6.60 -27.32 16.37
N ASP A 47 -7.93 -27.30 16.39
CA ASP A 47 -8.77 -28.42 15.95
C ASP A 47 -9.70 -28.00 14.81
N ALA A 48 -9.31 -28.36 13.58
CA ALA A 48 -10.09 -28.07 12.38
C ALA A 48 -11.45 -28.78 12.36
N SER A 49 -11.67 -29.84 13.14
CA SER A 49 -12.96 -30.53 13.18
C SER A 49 -14.07 -29.68 13.80
N LYS A 50 -13.70 -28.69 14.62
CA LYS A 50 -14.63 -27.77 15.30
C LYS A 50 -15.16 -26.65 14.41
N PHE A 51 -14.57 -26.48 13.22
CA PHE A 51 -14.98 -25.45 12.27
C PHE A 51 -15.74 -26.06 11.12
N SER A 52 -16.83 -25.41 10.70
CA SER A 52 -17.56 -25.76 9.49
C SER A 52 -17.74 -24.54 8.60
N PHE A 53 -18.03 -24.76 7.33
CA PHE A 53 -18.50 -23.71 6.44
C PHE A 53 -19.72 -22.98 7.03
N ASP A 54 -19.80 -21.66 6.86
CA ASP A 54 -20.95 -20.89 7.35
C ASP A 54 -22.24 -21.30 6.62
N GLY A 55 -23.17 -21.90 7.37
CA GLY A 55 -24.50 -22.28 6.92
C GLY A 55 -25.55 -21.18 7.11
N GLY A 56 -25.18 -20.04 7.70
CA GLY A 56 -26.05 -18.89 7.91
C GLY A 56 -26.74 -18.85 9.27
N TRP A 57 -27.21 -17.66 9.64
CA TRP A 57 -27.85 -17.39 10.91
C TRP A 57 -29.13 -18.23 11.10
N GLY A 58 -29.20 -19.02 12.16
CA GLY A 58 -30.34 -19.92 12.43
C GLY A 58 -30.18 -21.36 11.92
N ALA A 59 -29.06 -21.71 11.27
CA ALA A 59 -28.74 -23.09 10.87
C ALA A 59 -28.40 -24.03 12.05
N GLY A 60 -28.36 -23.50 13.28
CA GLY A 60 -27.91 -24.22 14.48
C GLY A 60 -26.38 -24.27 14.60
N ASP A 61 -25.90 -24.86 15.70
CA ASP A 61 -24.46 -25.11 15.90
C ASP A 61 -23.98 -26.15 14.86
N PRO A 62 -23.07 -25.78 13.96
CA PRO A 62 -22.63 -26.68 12.91
C PRO A 62 -21.79 -27.86 13.42
N SER A 63 -21.33 -27.83 14.68
CA SER A 63 -20.62 -28.95 15.31
C SER A 63 -21.58 -30.05 15.80
N VAL A 64 -22.90 -29.82 15.76
CA VAL A 64 -23.93 -30.79 16.18
C VAL A 64 -24.47 -31.57 14.97
N PRO A 65 -24.29 -32.91 14.90
CA PRO A 65 -24.88 -33.73 13.86
C PRO A 65 -26.41 -33.62 13.86
N GLY A 66 -27.00 -33.20 12.74
CA GLY A 66 -28.47 -33.13 12.59
C GLY A 66 -29.11 -31.79 12.96
N ALA A 67 -28.35 -30.71 13.13
CA ALA A 67 -28.91 -29.35 13.20
C ALA A 67 -29.86 -29.09 12.00
N PRO A 68 -31.01 -28.41 12.21
CA PRO A 68 -32.05 -28.29 11.20
C PRO A 68 -31.54 -27.53 9.96
N GLY A 69 -31.21 -28.31 8.94
CA GLY A 69 -31.51 -28.08 7.54
C GLY A 69 -31.16 -26.71 6.94
N TYR A 70 -30.07 -26.70 6.17
CA TYR A 70 -30.02 -26.02 4.87
C TYR A 70 -30.51 -24.57 4.84
N ASN A 71 -29.92 -23.68 5.65
CA ASN A 71 -30.16 -22.25 5.49
C ASN A 71 -29.22 -21.66 4.43
N SER A 72 -29.70 -20.71 3.63
CA SER A 72 -28.88 -20.00 2.64
C SER A 72 -28.03 -18.94 3.36
N GLY A 73 -27.01 -19.39 4.07
CA GLY A 73 -26.00 -18.53 4.69
C GLY A 73 -25.01 -17.93 3.70
N TRP A 74 -24.19 -17.00 4.19
CA TRP A 74 -23.06 -16.48 3.43
C TRP A 74 -21.85 -17.38 3.67
N GLY A 75 -21.64 -18.36 2.80
CA GLY A 75 -20.48 -19.23 2.87
C GLY A 75 -19.22 -18.62 2.24
N GLY A 76 -19.35 -17.47 1.56
CA GLY A 76 -18.25 -16.78 0.90
C GLY A 76 -18.62 -16.30 -0.50
N ASN A 77 -17.63 -16.10 -1.38
CA ASN A 77 -17.85 -15.53 -2.71
C ASN A 77 -16.91 -16.13 -3.78
N ILE A 78 -17.39 -16.23 -5.01
CA ILE A 78 -16.58 -16.45 -6.22
C ILE A 78 -16.51 -15.11 -6.94
N VAL A 79 -15.32 -14.53 -7.07
CA VAL A 79 -15.12 -13.19 -7.62
C VAL A 79 -14.09 -13.22 -8.76
N SER A 80 -14.34 -12.46 -9.82
CA SER A 80 -13.34 -12.04 -10.79
C SER A 80 -13.22 -10.52 -10.73
N LYS A 81 -11.99 -10.01 -10.70
CA LYS A 81 -11.72 -8.58 -10.61
C LYS A 81 -10.56 -8.17 -11.52
N PRO A 82 -10.66 -8.42 -12.85
CA PRO A 82 -9.67 -7.93 -13.79
C PRO A 82 -9.57 -6.41 -13.72
N THR A 83 -8.32 -5.94 -13.72
CA THR A 83 -7.97 -4.54 -13.91
C THR A 83 -7.26 -4.41 -15.26
N THR A 84 -7.56 -3.34 -15.99
CA THR A 84 -6.86 -2.98 -17.22
C THR A 84 -6.23 -1.61 -17.07
N ASP A 85 -5.09 -1.43 -17.70
CA ASP A 85 -4.36 -0.16 -17.74
C ASP A 85 -3.80 0.03 -19.14
N LYS A 86 -4.10 1.15 -19.76
CA LYS A 86 -3.69 1.45 -21.14
C LYS A 86 -3.31 2.92 -21.26
N GLU A 87 -2.12 3.19 -21.76
CA GLU A 87 -1.67 4.54 -22.11
C GLU A 87 -1.46 4.63 -23.63
N THR A 88 -1.98 5.70 -24.25
CA THR A 88 -1.67 6.10 -25.62
C THR A 88 -1.11 7.51 -25.58
N TYR A 89 0.06 7.73 -26.20
CA TYR A 89 0.73 9.04 -26.14
C TYR A 89 1.41 9.39 -27.47
N GLY A 90 1.64 10.69 -27.66
CA GLY A 90 2.43 11.24 -28.75
C GLY A 90 3.20 12.46 -28.25
N GLN A 91 4.43 12.65 -28.74
CA GLN A 91 5.30 13.73 -28.28
C GLN A 91 6.09 14.31 -29.47
N LEU A 92 6.22 15.64 -29.49
CA LEU A 92 7.05 16.39 -30.42
C LEU A 92 7.98 17.28 -29.61
N ASP A 93 9.28 17.21 -29.91
CA ASP A 93 10.31 18.00 -29.25
C ASP A 93 11.16 18.71 -30.30
N PHE A 94 11.42 19.99 -30.06
CA PHE A 94 12.28 20.82 -30.88
C PHE A 94 13.37 21.40 -29.99
N GLY A 95 14.57 21.55 -30.54
CA GLY A 95 15.61 22.29 -29.85
C GLY A 95 16.66 22.82 -30.81
N LYS A 96 17.23 23.95 -30.43
CA LYS A 96 18.28 24.64 -31.17
C LYS A 96 19.43 24.96 -30.23
N ASP A 97 20.63 24.65 -30.70
CA ASP A 97 21.87 24.96 -30.00
C ASP A 97 22.41 26.33 -30.45
N PHE A 98 23.14 26.98 -29.55
CA PHE A 98 23.67 28.34 -29.73
C PHE A 98 25.09 28.43 -29.15
N GLU A 99 25.90 29.32 -29.71
CA GLU A 99 27.30 29.50 -29.30
C GLU A 99 27.46 30.41 -28.06
N GLY A 100 26.44 31.20 -27.71
CA GLY A 100 26.48 32.18 -26.62
C GLY A 100 26.32 31.61 -25.20
N VAL A 101 25.88 32.45 -24.26
CA VAL A 101 25.59 32.06 -22.87
C VAL A 101 24.44 31.06 -22.80
N ILE A 102 23.37 31.32 -23.54
CA ILE A 102 22.34 30.30 -23.77
C ILE A 102 22.97 29.27 -24.71
N LYS A 103 23.05 28.01 -24.27
CA LYS A 103 23.61 26.90 -25.05
C LYS A 103 22.55 26.18 -25.86
N ARG A 104 21.33 26.08 -25.33
CA ARG A 104 20.23 25.39 -25.99
C ARG A 104 18.90 25.96 -25.57
N VAL A 105 17.99 26.13 -26.52
CA VAL A 105 16.56 26.37 -26.26
C VAL A 105 15.77 25.17 -26.76
N GLN A 106 14.88 24.65 -25.93
CA GLN A 106 14.03 23.50 -26.23
C GLN A 106 12.58 23.86 -25.97
N PHE A 107 11.69 23.32 -26.79
CA PHE A 107 10.27 23.36 -26.53
C PHE A 107 9.62 22.11 -27.10
N GLY A 108 8.51 21.70 -26.51
CA GLY A 108 7.83 20.51 -26.97
C GLY A 108 6.40 20.43 -26.49
N TYR A 109 5.68 19.50 -27.12
CA TYR A 109 4.31 19.19 -26.84
C TYR A 109 4.16 17.69 -26.61
N LYS A 110 3.44 17.30 -25.56
CA LYS A 110 3.08 15.92 -25.28
C LYS A 110 1.57 15.79 -25.07
N TYR A 111 0.97 14.89 -25.83
CA TYR A 111 -0.38 14.39 -25.61
C TYR A 111 -0.32 13.01 -24.96
N ARG A 112 -1.18 12.77 -23.98
CA ARG A 112 -1.36 11.46 -23.36
C ARG A 112 -2.84 11.22 -23.07
N LYS A 113 -3.31 10.03 -23.39
CA LYS A 113 -4.59 9.47 -22.95
C LYS A 113 -4.32 8.22 -22.13
N HIS A 114 -4.79 8.18 -20.89
CA HIS A 114 -4.65 7.05 -19.98
C HIS A 114 -6.04 6.52 -19.63
N GLU A 115 -6.24 5.20 -19.75
CA GLU A 115 -7.48 4.52 -19.42
C GLU A 115 -7.17 3.40 -18.41
N THR A 116 -7.75 3.47 -17.21
CA THR A 116 -7.65 2.43 -16.18
C THR A 116 -9.04 1.96 -15.80
N THR A 117 -9.30 0.65 -15.80
CA THR A 117 -10.61 0.12 -15.41
C THR A 117 -10.49 -1.04 -14.43
N GLN A 118 -11.56 -1.25 -13.67
CA GLN A 118 -11.77 -2.42 -12.85
C GLN A 118 -13.15 -2.99 -13.16
N ALA A 119 -13.19 -4.21 -13.68
CA ALA A 119 -14.43 -4.92 -13.97
C ALA A 119 -14.63 -6.06 -12.96
N MET A 120 -15.41 -5.83 -11.90
CA MET A 120 -15.70 -6.84 -10.90
C MET A 120 -16.96 -7.63 -11.25
N SER A 121 -16.85 -8.95 -11.29
CA SER A 121 -17.99 -9.86 -11.34
C SER A 121 -17.93 -10.82 -10.16
N GLY A 122 -19.07 -11.20 -9.61
CA GLY A 122 -19.09 -12.09 -8.47
C GLY A 122 -20.39 -12.84 -8.32
N VAL A 123 -20.35 -13.85 -7.46
CA VAL A 123 -21.54 -14.52 -6.94
C VAL A 123 -21.25 -15.05 -5.54
N THR A 124 -22.25 -15.00 -4.68
CA THR A 124 -22.18 -15.54 -3.32
C THR A 124 -22.20 -17.07 -3.34
N VAL A 125 -21.34 -17.66 -2.51
CA VAL A 125 -21.32 -19.09 -2.19
C VAL A 125 -22.32 -19.30 -1.07
N ALA A 126 -23.59 -19.48 -1.42
CA ALA A 126 -24.61 -19.86 -0.45
C ALA A 126 -24.60 -21.38 -0.27
N VAL A 127 -24.46 -21.84 0.98
CA VAL A 127 -24.41 -23.28 1.28
C VAL A 127 -25.81 -23.87 1.24
N TYR A 128 -26.06 -24.75 0.28
CA TYR A 128 -27.35 -25.44 0.15
C TYR A 128 -27.26 -26.94 0.48
N GLY A 129 -26.04 -27.47 0.63
CA GLY A 129 -25.73 -28.82 1.12
C GLY A 129 -25.37 -28.86 2.61
N ASN A 130 -24.81 -29.98 3.09
CA ASN A 130 -24.28 -30.05 4.46
C ASN A 130 -23.00 -29.22 4.55
N PRO A 131 -22.83 -28.35 5.57
CA PRO A 131 -21.63 -27.53 5.70
C PRO A 131 -20.40 -28.44 5.89
N ALA A 132 -19.40 -28.27 5.02
CA ALA A 132 -18.15 -29.01 5.08
C ALA A 132 -17.35 -28.61 6.33
N SER A 133 -16.84 -29.59 7.08
CA SER A 133 -15.88 -29.34 8.17
C SER A 133 -14.54 -28.89 7.59
N ALA A 134 -13.84 -27.99 8.29
CA ALA A 134 -12.49 -27.56 7.90
C ALA A 134 -11.49 -28.74 7.84
N SER A 135 -11.79 -29.85 8.54
CA SER A 135 -11.01 -31.10 8.50
C SER A 135 -10.94 -31.75 7.11
N GLN A 136 -11.88 -31.45 6.21
CA GLN A 136 -11.92 -31.99 4.85
C GLN A 136 -10.88 -31.35 3.91
N PHE A 137 -10.22 -30.27 4.33
CA PHE A 137 -9.30 -29.49 3.51
C PHE A 137 -7.85 -29.67 3.93
N SER A 138 -7.48 -30.91 4.27
CA SER A 138 -6.10 -31.31 4.61
C SER A 138 -5.43 -30.35 5.61
N PRO A 139 -6.00 -30.16 6.82
CA PRO A 139 -5.48 -29.21 7.78
C PRO A 139 -4.05 -29.59 8.22
N SER A 140 -3.25 -28.58 8.52
CA SER A 140 -1.93 -28.74 9.13
C SER A 140 -1.74 -27.71 10.23
N ILE A 141 -0.99 -28.08 11.28
CA ILE A 141 -0.64 -27.16 12.35
C ILE A 141 0.42 -26.18 11.84
N VAL A 142 0.31 -24.91 12.24
CA VAL A 142 1.34 -23.92 11.94
C VAL A 142 2.68 -24.36 12.55
N PRO A 143 3.83 -24.01 11.95
CA PRO A 143 5.12 -24.32 12.55
C PRO A 143 5.19 -23.82 14.00
N SER A 144 5.91 -24.55 14.87
CA SER A 144 6.02 -24.21 16.30
C SER A 144 6.63 -22.83 16.57
N ASN A 145 7.27 -22.23 15.57
CA ASN A 145 7.82 -20.88 15.62
C ASN A 145 6.94 -19.79 14.97
N TYR A 146 5.68 -20.07 14.59
CA TYR A 146 4.82 -19.16 13.82
C TYR A 146 4.69 -17.75 14.43
N LEU A 147 4.59 -17.66 15.76
CA LEU A 147 4.52 -16.38 16.49
C LEU A 147 5.77 -16.13 17.35
N LYS A 148 6.87 -16.87 17.10
CA LYS A 148 8.08 -16.74 17.91
C LYS A 148 8.67 -15.33 17.77
N GLY A 149 8.89 -14.69 18.91
CA GLY A 149 9.58 -13.41 18.99
C GLY A 149 8.67 -12.18 18.92
N PHE A 150 7.35 -12.35 18.86
CA PHE A 150 6.42 -11.27 19.15
C PHE A 150 6.15 -11.23 20.66
N ASP A 151 6.04 -10.03 21.24
CA ASP A 151 5.67 -9.85 22.64
C ASP A 151 4.19 -10.23 22.87
N GLY A 152 3.86 -10.72 24.07
CA GLY A 152 2.49 -11.04 24.46
C GLY A 152 1.92 -12.33 23.83
N VAL A 153 2.73 -13.12 23.13
CA VAL A 153 2.34 -14.43 22.61
C VAL A 153 2.34 -15.45 23.75
N THR A 154 1.17 -16.02 24.03
CA THR A 154 1.01 -17.11 25.00
C THR A 154 1.03 -18.47 24.32
N ASP A 155 1.21 -19.54 25.10
CA ASP A 155 1.16 -20.92 24.58
C ASP A 155 -0.16 -21.24 23.87
N GLN A 156 -1.26 -20.59 24.27
CA GLN A 156 -2.57 -20.72 23.62
C GLN A 156 -2.60 -20.19 22.17
N MET A 157 -1.66 -19.32 21.80
CA MET A 157 -1.58 -18.72 20.46
C MET A 157 -0.69 -19.54 19.51
N GLY A 158 0.16 -20.43 20.02
CA GLY A 158 1.10 -21.23 19.23
C GLY A 158 0.46 -22.40 18.47
N SER A 159 -0.72 -22.87 18.89
CA SER A 159 -1.38 -24.05 18.34
C SER A 159 -2.48 -23.71 17.33
N ARG A 160 -2.17 -22.94 16.27
CA ARG A 160 -3.12 -22.63 15.20
C ARG A 160 -3.06 -23.68 14.09
N PHE A 161 -4.18 -23.96 13.41
CA PHE A 161 -4.17 -24.74 12.18
C PHE A 161 -4.35 -23.84 10.95
N LYS A 162 -3.93 -24.35 9.79
CA LYS A 162 -4.24 -23.83 8.46
C LYS A 162 -4.86 -24.95 7.63
N ILE A 163 -5.64 -24.59 6.63
CA ILE A 163 -6.19 -25.53 5.63
C ILE A 163 -5.45 -25.39 4.30
N ASP A 164 -5.54 -26.41 3.45
CA ASP A 164 -5.06 -26.37 2.08
C ASP A 164 -5.99 -25.51 1.23
N GLY A 165 -5.48 -24.34 0.80
CA GLY A 165 -6.25 -23.39 0.00
C GLY A 165 -6.63 -23.92 -1.39
N LYS A 166 -5.85 -24.85 -1.96
CA LYS A 166 -6.19 -25.48 -3.25
C LYS A 166 -7.33 -26.48 -3.07
N ALA A 167 -7.33 -27.29 -2.01
CA ALA A 167 -8.41 -28.21 -1.70
C ALA A 167 -9.74 -27.46 -1.51
N LEU A 168 -9.71 -26.32 -0.81
CA LEU A 168 -10.87 -25.43 -0.66
C LEU A 168 -11.31 -24.87 -2.02
N ALA A 169 -10.38 -24.35 -2.80
CA ALA A 169 -10.66 -23.82 -4.14
C ALA A 169 -11.31 -24.88 -5.04
N ASP A 170 -10.76 -26.09 -5.08
CA ASP A 170 -11.27 -27.20 -5.89
C ASP A 170 -12.66 -27.68 -5.41
N TYR A 171 -12.93 -27.64 -4.09
CA TYR A 171 -14.26 -27.93 -3.52
C TYR A 171 -15.31 -26.90 -3.94
N ILE A 172 -14.99 -25.61 -3.83
CA ILE A 172 -15.90 -24.54 -4.29
C ILE A 172 -16.08 -24.63 -5.81
N ASP A 173 -15.01 -24.88 -6.56
CA ASP A 173 -15.07 -24.90 -8.01
C ASP A 173 -15.92 -26.07 -8.57
N ARG A 174 -15.87 -27.24 -7.93
CA ARG A 174 -16.74 -28.38 -8.29
C ARG A 174 -18.16 -28.28 -7.76
N GLY A 175 -18.50 -27.21 -7.03
CA GLY A 175 -19.84 -26.99 -6.49
C GLY A 175 -20.14 -27.83 -5.24
N GLY A 176 -19.15 -28.19 -4.44
CA GLY A 176 -19.35 -29.05 -3.26
C GLY A 176 -20.28 -28.47 -2.18
N TYR A 177 -20.55 -27.16 -2.22
CA TYR A 177 -21.49 -26.45 -1.35
C TYR A 177 -22.94 -26.47 -1.87
N LEU A 178 -23.14 -26.95 -3.10
CA LEU A 178 -24.44 -27.01 -3.78
C LEU A 178 -25.11 -28.36 -3.56
N ARG A 179 -26.42 -28.41 -3.79
CA ARG A 179 -27.15 -29.67 -3.87
C ARG A 179 -26.76 -30.42 -5.16
N PRO A 180 -26.84 -31.76 -5.21
CA PRO A 180 -26.46 -32.54 -6.40
C PRO A 180 -27.17 -32.12 -7.69
N TRP A 181 -28.38 -31.58 -7.59
CA TRP A 181 -29.19 -31.12 -8.74
C TRP A 181 -29.10 -29.60 -9.01
N GLN A 182 -28.36 -28.85 -8.20
CA GLN A 182 -28.28 -27.40 -8.32
C GLN A 182 -27.13 -26.99 -9.24
N ALA A 183 -27.45 -26.16 -10.23
CA ALA A 183 -26.45 -25.63 -11.14
C ALA A 183 -25.46 -24.71 -10.42
N LYS A 184 -24.20 -24.77 -10.82
CA LYS A 184 -23.17 -23.88 -10.31
C LYS A 184 -23.46 -22.43 -10.73
N PRO A 185 -23.48 -21.48 -9.78
CA PRO A 185 -23.70 -20.09 -10.12
C PRO A 185 -22.53 -19.54 -10.94
N VAL A 186 -22.85 -18.66 -11.91
CA VAL A 186 -21.88 -17.98 -12.74
C VAL A 186 -21.65 -16.57 -12.18
N PRO A 187 -20.40 -16.15 -11.93
CA PRO A 187 -20.10 -14.78 -11.51
C PRO A 187 -20.58 -13.77 -12.56
N THR A 188 -21.30 -12.74 -12.14
CA THR A 188 -21.73 -11.63 -13.01
C THR A 188 -21.52 -10.29 -12.32
N ILE A 189 -21.44 -9.21 -13.09
CA ILE A 189 -21.33 -7.85 -12.55
C ILE A 189 -22.53 -7.53 -11.64
N PHE A 190 -23.72 -7.99 -12.04
CA PHE A 190 -24.98 -7.73 -11.35
C PHE A 190 -25.37 -8.83 -10.34
N GLY A 191 -24.49 -9.81 -10.11
CA GLY A 191 -24.78 -10.95 -9.23
C GLY A 191 -25.03 -10.57 -7.77
N ASN A 192 -24.53 -9.39 -7.36
CA ASN A 192 -24.86 -8.73 -6.11
C ASN A 192 -24.55 -7.22 -6.26
N ALA A 193 -25.28 -6.38 -5.54
CA ALA A 193 -25.06 -4.94 -5.48
C ALA A 193 -23.61 -4.58 -5.08
N GLU A 194 -23.00 -5.33 -4.17
CA GLU A 194 -21.61 -5.12 -3.75
C GLU A 194 -20.62 -5.26 -4.92
N PHE A 195 -20.84 -6.25 -5.80
CA PHE A 195 -19.99 -6.45 -6.97
C PHE A 195 -20.20 -5.36 -8.01
N THR A 196 -21.46 -4.99 -8.26
CA THR A 196 -21.79 -3.94 -9.25
C THR A 196 -21.18 -2.61 -8.86
N ALA A 197 -21.31 -2.21 -7.60
CA ALA A 197 -20.77 -0.95 -7.10
C ALA A 197 -19.25 -0.86 -7.30
N GLN A 198 -18.51 -1.96 -7.18
CA GLN A 198 -17.05 -2.02 -7.33
C GLN A 198 -16.54 -1.95 -8.78
N ASN A 199 -17.39 -1.71 -9.77
CA ASN A 199 -16.95 -1.52 -11.16
C ASN A 199 -16.76 -0.02 -11.45
N TRP A 200 -15.56 0.34 -11.91
CA TRP A 200 -15.20 1.72 -12.22
C TRP A 200 -14.23 1.79 -13.41
N GLY A 201 -14.17 2.95 -14.04
CA GLY A 201 -13.25 3.25 -15.13
C GLY A 201 -12.84 4.72 -15.09
N ILE A 202 -11.56 4.99 -15.27
CA ILE A 202 -11.01 6.34 -15.28
C ILE A 202 -10.30 6.58 -16.59
N GLU A 203 -10.64 7.69 -17.22
CA GLU A 203 -9.99 8.19 -18.42
C GLU A 203 -9.34 9.55 -18.12
N GLU A 204 -8.02 9.66 -18.25
CA GLU A 204 -7.31 10.94 -18.19
C GLU A 204 -6.79 11.35 -19.56
N THR A 205 -7.07 12.59 -19.95
CA THR A 205 -6.49 13.23 -21.14
C THR A 205 -5.60 14.39 -20.72
N ILE A 206 -4.32 14.32 -21.07
CA ILE A 206 -3.28 15.27 -20.64
C ILE A 206 -2.63 15.89 -21.86
N ASN A 207 -2.62 17.22 -21.89
CA ASN A 207 -1.91 18.02 -22.87
C ASN A 207 -0.84 18.83 -22.14
N ALA A 208 0.42 18.68 -22.54
CA ALA A 208 1.54 19.37 -21.91
C ALA A 208 2.37 20.12 -22.95
N LEU A 209 2.61 21.40 -22.68
CA LEU A 209 3.55 22.25 -23.41
C LEU A 209 4.72 22.56 -22.49
N TYR A 210 5.94 22.52 -22.98
CA TYR A 210 7.09 22.99 -22.21
C TYR A 210 8.02 23.85 -23.06
N GLY A 211 8.74 24.73 -22.38
CA GLY A 211 9.89 25.46 -22.91
C GLY A 211 11.00 25.48 -21.87
N GLN A 212 12.24 25.29 -22.30
CA GLN A 212 13.42 25.29 -21.44
C GLN A 212 14.60 25.93 -22.18
N ALA A 213 15.43 26.67 -21.45
CA ALA A 213 16.72 27.14 -21.92
C ALA A 213 17.84 26.63 -20.99
N ASN A 214 18.89 26.08 -21.58
CA ASN A 214 20.12 25.73 -20.90
C ASN A 214 21.11 26.88 -21.08
N PHE A 215 21.79 27.26 -20.02
CA PHE A 215 22.79 28.33 -20.03
C PHE A 215 24.10 27.86 -19.42
N GLU A 216 25.19 28.44 -19.90
CA GLU A 216 26.54 28.20 -19.44
C GLU A 216 27.39 29.43 -19.71
N ALA A 217 28.02 29.96 -18.66
CA ALA A 217 28.93 31.10 -18.68
C ALA A 217 30.03 30.88 -17.65
N GLU A 218 31.27 30.76 -18.11
CA GLU A 218 32.44 30.55 -17.26
C GLU A 218 32.25 29.38 -16.28
N ASN A 219 32.16 29.66 -14.99
CA ASN A 219 31.99 28.67 -13.93
C ASN A 219 30.52 28.45 -13.52
N VAL A 220 29.57 29.03 -14.24
CA VAL A 220 28.13 28.92 -13.95
C VAL A 220 27.42 28.19 -15.09
N ARG A 221 26.65 27.15 -14.76
CA ARG A 221 25.81 26.43 -15.72
C ARG A 221 24.45 26.09 -15.12
N GLY A 222 23.45 25.89 -15.97
CA GLY A 222 22.13 25.55 -15.48
C GLY A 222 21.06 25.53 -16.55
N ASN A 223 19.82 25.51 -16.10
CA ASN A 223 18.66 25.64 -16.95
C ASN A 223 17.51 26.32 -16.23
N PHE A 224 16.65 26.96 -17.01
CA PHE A 224 15.36 27.42 -16.54
C PHE A 224 14.29 27.05 -17.56
N GLY A 225 13.09 26.79 -17.09
CA GLY A 225 12.01 26.35 -17.93
C GLY A 225 10.64 26.52 -17.30
N LEU A 226 9.63 26.34 -18.12
CA LEU A 226 8.24 26.33 -17.73
C LEU A 226 7.53 25.21 -18.47
N ARG A 227 6.74 24.44 -17.73
CA ARG A 227 5.81 23.48 -18.31
C ARG A 227 4.38 23.84 -17.93
N TYR A 228 3.51 23.95 -18.92
CA TYR A 228 2.08 24.09 -18.76
C TYR A 228 1.41 22.75 -19.03
N VAL A 229 0.56 22.28 -18.12
CA VAL A 229 -0.14 21.00 -18.24
C VAL A 229 -1.63 21.21 -18.02
N LYS A 230 -2.44 20.76 -18.97
CA LYS A 230 -3.90 20.70 -18.84
C LYS A 230 -4.32 19.24 -18.77
N THR A 231 -5.02 18.89 -17.70
CA THR A 231 -5.53 17.53 -17.48
C THR A 231 -7.05 17.56 -17.43
N GLY A 232 -7.69 16.67 -18.18
CA GLY A 232 -9.08 16.27 -17.98
C GLY A 232 -9.13 14.85 -17.44
N SER A 233 -10.02 14.58 -16.50
CA SER A 233 -10.22 13.27 -15.88
C SER A 233 -11.71 12.96 -15.83
N ASP A 234 -12.10 11.82 -16.37
CA ASP A 234 -13.46 11.29 -16.33
C ASP A 234 -13.46 10.01 -15.47
N SER A 235 -14.21 10.03 -14.37
CA SER A 235 -14.35 8.90 -13.45
C SER A 235 -15.76 8.32 -13.56
N GLY A 236 -15.84 7.13 -14.14
CA GLY A 236 -17.06 6.38 -14.40
C GLY A 236 -17.24 5.20 -13.46
N GLY A 237 -18.51 4.83 -13.22
CA GLY A 237 -18.89 3.66 -12.43
C GLY A 237 -20.39 3.56 -12.22
N TYR A 238 -20.85 2.44 -11.68
CA TYR A 238 -22.28 2.18 -11.54
C TYR A 238 -22.88 2.83 -10.29
N ALA A 239 -23.94 3.61 -10.52
CA ALA A 239 -24.81 4.10 -9.47
C ALA A 239 -26.16 3.39 -9.55
N CYS A 240 -26.68 3.00 -8.40
CA CYS A 240 -28.01 2.42 -8.28
C CYS A 240 -29.07 3.47 -8.58
N VAL A 241 -29.97 3.16 -9.52
CA VAL A 241 -31.06 4.05 -9.95
C VAL A 241 -32.44 3.49 -9.60
N ARG A 242 -32.52 2.22 -9.19
CA ARG A 242 -33.73 1.59 -8.69
C ARG A 242 -33.45 0.87 -7.37
N GLN A 243 -33.95 1.46 -6.28
CA GLN A 243 -33.93 0.85 -4.95
C GLN A 243 -35.17 -0.04 -4.78
N THR A 244 -34.99 -1.21 -4.17
CA THR A 244 -36.05 -2.13 -3.73
C THR A 244 -36.07 -2.19 -2.21
N ALA A 245 -37.08 -2.85 -1.62
CA ALA A 245 -37.18 -3.00 -0.17
C ALA A 245 -35.98 -3.74 0.48
N THR A 246 -35.21 -4.49 -0.31
CA THR A 246 -34.01 -5.22 0.11
C THR A 246 -32.72 -4.58 -0.43
N GLY A 247 -32.80 -3.35 -0.94
CA GLY A 247 -31.66 -2.62 -1.53
C GLY A 247 -31.67 -2.51 -3.04
N CYS A 248 -30.51 -2.19 -3.61
CA CYS A 248 -30.35 -2.12 -5.05
C CYS A 248 -30.58 -3.48 -5.70
N GLY A 249 -31.35 -3.49 -6.79
CA GLY A 249 -31.61 -4.72 -7.51
C GLY A 249 -30.36 -5.33 -8.16
N THR A 250 -30.45 -6.61 -8.51
CA THR A 250 -29.36 -7.42 -9.07
C THR A 250 -29.47 -7.57 -10.60
N THR A 251 -30.12 -6.62 -11.27
CA THR A 251 -30.23 -6.60 -12.74
C THR A 251 -29.59 -5.36 -13.32
N ALA A 252 -29.16 -5.44 -14.59
CA ALA A 252 -28.58 -4.30 -15.29
C ALA A 252 -29.52 -3.07 -15.32
N ALA A 253 -30.84 -3.28 -15.32
CA ALA A 253 -31.81 -2.20 -15.34
C ALA A 253 -31.87 -1.40 -14.02
N ASP A 254 -31.32 -1.93 -12.93
CA ASP A 254 -31.30 -1.29 -11.60
C ASP A 254 -30.12 -0.31 -11.42
N TRP A 255 -29.17 -0.33 -12.36
CA TRP A 255 -27.92 0.42 -12.30
C TRP A 255 -27.72 1.27 -13.54
N ALA A 256 -27.11 2.44 -13.36
CA ALA A 256 -26.69 3.31 -14.45
C ALA A 256 -25.21 3.65 -14.31
N TRP A 257 -24.46 3.57 -15.41
CA TRP A 257 -23.09 4.07 -15.45
C TRP A 257 -23.12 5.61 -15.41
N LYS A 258 -22.54 6.20 -14.37
CA LYS A 258 -22.43 7.65 -14.20
C LYS A 258 -20.97 8.06 -14.29
N VAL A 259 -20.72 9.17 -14.96
CA VAL A 259 -19.38 9.76 -15.14
C VAL A 259 -19.33 11.11 -14.42
N GLN A 260 -18.28 11.30 -13.63
CA GLN A 260 -17.91 12.58 -13.04
C GLN A 260 -16.66 13.10 -13.75
N SER A 261 -16.74 14.32 -14.27
CA SER A 261 -15.67 14.92 -15.08
C SER A 261 -15.01 16.06 -14.33
N LYS A 262 -13.68 16.10 -14.37
CA LYS A 262 -12.87 17.16 -13.76
C LYS A 262 -11.82 17.67 -14.74
N LYS A 263 -11.53 18.97 -14.68
CA LYS A 263 -10.43 19.60 -15.44
C LYS A 263 -9.60 20.49 -14.54
N TYR A 264 -8.29 20.45 -14.71
CA TYR A 264 -7.37 21.32 -13.99
C TYR A 264 -6.14 21.64 -14.85
N GLU A 265 -5.47 22.74 -14.48
CA GLU A 265 -4.35 23.30 -15.21
C GLU A 265 -3.20 23.60 -14.24
N ASP A 266 -1.99 23.26 -14.63
CA ASP A 266 -0.78 23.39 -13.82
C ASP A 266 0.31 24.16 -14.58
N PHE A 267 0.86 25.17 -13.91
CA PHE A 267 2.07 25.88 -14.36
C PHE A 267 3.25 25.40 -13.51
N LEU A 268 4.28 24.86 -14.14
CA LEU A 268 5.39 24.18 -13.47
C LEU A 268 6.71 24.84 -13.89
N PRO A 269 7.08 26.00 -13.31
CA PRO A 269 8.38 26.60 -13.51
C PRO A 269 9.47 25.76 -12.83
N SER A 270 10.67 25.80 -13.41
CA SER A 270 11.87 25.17 -12.85
C SER A 270 13.10 26.03 -13.14
N LEU A 271 14.00 26.11 -12.16
CA LEU A 271 15.31 26.74 -12.25
C LEU A 271 16.32 25.81 -11.60
N ASN A 272 17.42 25.53 -12.29
CA ASN A 272 18.58 24.82 -11.78
C ASN A 272 19.81 25.65 -12.10
N VAL A 273 20.66 25.89 -11.09
CA VAL A 273 21.91 26.64 -11.21
C VAL A 273 23.01 25.83 -10.53
N ILE A 274 24.14 25.71 -11.21
CA ILE A 274 25.35 25.08 -10.69
C ILE A 274 26.48 26.11 -10.86
N VAL A 275 27.25 26.31 -9.81
CA VAL A 275 28.42 27.18 -9.78
C VAL A 275 29.61 26.36 -9.34
N ASP A 276 30.61 26.23 -10.21
CA ASP A 276 31.92 25.68 -9.84
C ASP A 276 32.66 26.79 -9.09
N VAL A 277 32.59 26.77 -7.75
CA VAL A 277 33.22 27.78 -6.88
C VAL A 277 34.74 27.64 -6.94
N GLN A 278 35.23 26.39 -6.98
CA GLN A 278 36.62 26.00 -7.20
C GLN A 278 36.64 24.70 -8.02
N GLN A 279 37.83 24.17 -8.35
CA GLN A 279 37.97 22.93 -9.14
C GLN A 279 37.34 21.72 -8.44
N ASP A 280 37.31 21.72 -7.12
CA ASP A 280 36.81 20.66 -6.24
C ASP A 280 35.59 21.08 -5.41
N LEU A 281 35.06 22.29 -5.61
CA LEU A 281 33.95 22.83 -4.82
C LEU A 281 32.81 23.31 -5.72
N VAL A 282 31.66 22.65 -5.64
CA VAL A 282 30.48 22.92 -6.48
C VAL A 282 29.32 23.35 -5.60
N PHE A 283 28.72 24.50 -5.92
CA PHE A 283 27.46 24.93 -5.35
C PHE A 283 26.32 24.62 -6.31
N ARG A 284 25.19 24.11 -5.81
CA ARG A 284 23.97 23.91 -6.59
C ARG A 284 22.79 24.60 -5.93
N PHE A 285 21.91 25.13 -6.77
CA PHE A 285 20.63 25.68 -6.38
C PHE A 285 19.56 25.15 -7.32
N ALA A 286 18.43 24.72 -6.76
CA ALA A 286 17.27 24.33 -7.55
C ALA A 286 15.99 24.89 -6.92
N ALA A 287 15.08 25.35 -7.77
CA ALA A 287 13.75 25.78 -7.39
C ALA A 287 12.76 25.30 -8.45
N ALA A 288 11.70 24.59 -8.05
CA ALA A 288 10.73 24.07 -9.00
C ALA A 288 9.36 23.87 -8.38
N GLN A 289 8.32 24.03 -9.20
CA GLN A 289 6.96 23.60 -8.88
C GLN A 289 6.69 22.26 -9.55
N VAL A 290 6.24 21.27 -8.78
CA VAL A 290 5.97 19.91 -9.25
C VAL A 290 4.60 19.43 -8.79
N ILE A 291 4.07 18.40 -9.45
CA ILE A 291 2.79 17.77 -9.10
C ILE A 291 2.92 16.25 -9.05
N SER A 292 2.06 15.61 -8.25
CA SER A 292 1.82 14.16 -8.27
C SER A 292 0.32 13.91 -8.37
N ARG A 293 -0.10 13.17 -9.39
CA ARG A 293 -1.52 12.84 -9.59
C ARG A 293 -1.98 11.83 -8.53
N PRO A 294 -3.26 11.86 -8.12
CA PRO A 294 -3.81 10.84 -7.24
C PRO A 294 -3.76 9.46 -7.90
N ASN A 295 -3.79 8.38 -7.10
CA ASN A 295 -3.94 7.05 -7.67
C ASN A 295 -5.31 6.93 -8.35
N TYR A 296 -5.38 6.24 -9.50
CA TYR A 296 -6.65 6.06 -10.20
C TYR A 296 -7.72 5.43 -9.30
N ALA A 297 -7.42 4.37 -8.56
CA ALA A 297 -8.40 3.77 -7.65
C ALA A 297 -8.98 4.76 -6.62
N ASP A 298 -8.19 5.73 -6.15
CA ASP A 298 -8.64 6.78 -5.23
C ASP A 298 -9.56 7.79 -5.92
N MET A 299 -9.42 8.01 -7.24
CA MET A 299 -10.31 8.87 -8.04
C MET A 299 -11.58 8.16 -8.52
N SER A 300 -11.72 6.86 -8.25
CA SER A 300 -12.90 6.11 -8.67
C SER A 300 -14.16 6.68 -8.01
N ASN A 301 -15.30 6.53 -8.65
CA ASN A 301 -16.60 6.84 -8.05
C ASN A 301 -17.19 5.62 -7.29
N TYR A 302 -16.38 4.60 -7.01
CA TYR A 302 -16.79 3.45 -6.20
C TYR A 302 -17.33 3.94 -4.87
N PHE A 303 -18.44 3.35 -4.44
CA PHE A 303 -19.08 3.68 -3.17
C PHE A 303 -19.80 2.46 -2.60
N TRP A 304 -19.65 2.22 -1.30
CA TRP A 304 -20.34 1.16 -0.58
C TRP A 304 -20.82 1.62 0.79
N LEU A 305 -21.87 0.99 1.28
CA LEU A 305 -22.48 1.23 2.58
C LEU A 305 -22.68 -0.10 3.31
N SER A 306 -22.51 -0.08 4.63
CA SER A 306 -22.94 -1.14 5.54
C SER A 306 -24.01 -0.59 6.48
N ASP A 307 -25.25 -0.96 6.20
CA ASP A 307 -26.44 -0.45 6.88
C ASP A 307 -26.53 -0.89 8.34
N GLN A 308 -25.90 -2.02 8.69
CA GLN A 308 -25.95 -2.59 10.04
C GLN A 308 -25.09 -1.79 11.03
N ILE A 309 -23.89 -1.38 10.61
CA ILE A 309 -22.93 -0.66 11.45
C ILE A 309 -22.80 0.83 11.10
N LEU A 310 -23.58 1.33 10.13
CA LEU A 310 -23.62 2.73 9.70
C LEU A 310 -22.26 3.27 9.26
N THR A 311 -21.51 2.45 8.53
CA THR A 311 -20.21 2.84 7.94
C THR A 311 -20.23 2.65 6.44
N GLY A 312 -19.36 3.32 5.73
CA GLY A 312 -19.16 3.09 4.30
C GLY A 312 -17.82 3.61 3.83
N GLY A 313 -17.60 3.55 2.53
CA GLY A 313 -16.42 4.12 1.93
C GLY A 313 -16.51 4.20 0.43
N GLY A 314 -15.51 4.84 -0.16
CA GLY A 314 -15.49 5.03 -1.60
C GLY A 314 -14.23 5.74 -2.09
N GLY A 315 -14.13 5.90 -3.40
CA GLY A 315 -13.19 6.83 -3.99
C GLY A 315 -13.73 8.26 -4.00
N ASN A 316 -12.96 9.17 -4.59
CA ASN A 316 -13.25 10.58 -4.65
C ASN A 316 -12.79 11.14 -6.02
N PRO A 317 -13.72 11.29 -6.99
CA PRO A 317 -13.39 11.84 -8.31
C PRO A 317 -12.99 13.32 -8.27
N ASP A 318 -13.23 14.01 -7.15
CA ASP A 318 -12.91 15.43 -6.97
C ASP A 318 -11.50 15.68 -6.43
N LEU A 319 -10.65 14.65 -6.27
CA LEU A 319 -9.28 14.80 -5.78
C LEU A 319 -8.43 15.72 -6.66
N ASN A 320 -7.81 16.72 -6.05
CA ASN A 320 -6.74 17.50 -6.66
C ASN A 320 -5.40 16.74 -6.57
N PRO A 321 -4.51 16.91 -7.55
CA PRO A 321 -3.14 16.40 -7.45
C PRO A 321 -2.41 17.06 -6.29
N TYR A 322 -1.46 16.32 -5.70
CA TYR A 322 -0.45 16.90 -4.83
C TYR A 322 0.33 17.92 -5.63
N LYS A 323 0.62 19.07 -5.01
CA LYS A 323 1.43 20.11 -5.64
C LYS A 323 2.50 20.57 -4.65
N SER A 324 3.74 20.70 -5.11
CA SER A 324 4.87 21.03 -4.25
C SER A 324 5.74 22.11 -4.87
N SER A 325 5.97 23.19 -4.13
CA SER A 325 6.98 24.19 -4.42
C SER A 325 8.24 23.82 -3.65
N ASN A 326 9.30 23.48 -4.38
CA ASN A 326 10.54 22.98 -3.80
C ASN A 326 11.65 24.01 -4.02
N VAL A 327 12.43 24.25 -2.99
CA VAL A 327 13.67 25.02 -3.05
C VAL A 327 14.75 24.24 -2.31
N ASN A 328 15.91 24.06 -2.93
CA ASN A 328 17.05 23.44 -2.30
C ASN A 328 18.36 24.06 -2.78
N ALA A 329 19.34 24.05 -1.88
CA ALA A 329 20.69 24.51 -2.15
C ALA A 329 21.70 23.54 -1.54
N SER A 330 22.72 23.16 -2.29
CA SER A 330 23.78 22.25 -1.85
C SER A 330 25.17 22.82 -2.09
N LEU A 331 26.10 22.39 -1.26
CA LEU A 331 27.52 22.57 -1.44
C LEU A 331 28.19 21.20 -1.43
N GLU A 332 28.99 20.91 -2.46
CA GLU A 332 29.63 19.64 -2.74
C GLU A 332 31.15 19.83 -2.83
N TRP A 333 31.90 19.17 -1.94
CA TRP A 333 33.35 19.24 -1.89
C TRP A 333 33.98 17.90 -2.26
N TYR A 334 34.70 17.87 -3.37
CA TYR A 334 35.39 16.74 -3.97
C TYR A 334 36.88 16.73 -3.58
N PHE A 335 37.14 16.52 -2.30
CA PHE A 335 38.47 16.73 -1.70
C PHE A 335 39.54 15.68 -2.07
N ALA A 336 39.16 14.58 -2.71
CA ALA A 336 40.07 13.55 -3.21
C ALA A 336 39.39 12.74 -4.34
N PRO A 337 40.15 12.00 -5.16
CA PRO A 337 39.58 11.05 -6.10
C PRO A 337 38.60 10.10 -5.38
N GLU A 338 37.41 9.93 -5.96
CA GLU A 338 36.34 9.08 -5.40
C GLU A 338 35.84 9.49 -4.00
N ALA A 339 36.12 10.72 -3.57
CA ALA A 339 35.68 11.23 -2.28
C ALA A 339 34.84 12.51 -2.42
N ILE A 340 33.74 12.58 -1.65
CA ILE A 340 32.85 13.73 -1.61
C ILE A 340 32.30 13.93 -0.20
N LEU A 341 32.22 15.19 0.21
CA LEU A 341 31.38 15.65 1.31
C LEU A 341 30.37 16.65 0.75
N SER A 342 29.08 16.39 0.93
CA SER A 342 28.03 17.30 0.51
C SER A 342 27.10 17.65 1.66
N ALA A 343 26.62 18.89 1.64
CA ALA A 343 25.58 19.38 2.54
C ALA A 343 24.51 20.09 1.72
N GLU A 344 23.25 19.82 2.00
CA GLU A 344 22.08 20.39 1.34
C GLU A 344 21.12 20.94 2.40
N VAL A 345 20.54 22.10 2.11
CA VAL A 345 19.37 22.62 2.81
C VAL A 345 18.18 22.63 1.85
N PHE A 346 17.01 22.26 2.34
CA PHE A 346 15.81 22.19 1.51
C PHE A 346 14.58 22.70 2.25
N HIS A 347 13.66 23.26 1.46
CA HIS A 347 12.34 23.67 1.87
C HIS A 347 11.32 23.23 0.81
N LYS A 348 10.23 22.61 1.26
CA LYS A 348 9.13 22.16 0.42
C LYS A 348 7.83 22.67 1.00
N ASP A 349 7.03 23.32 0.17
CA ASP A 349 5.65 23.70 0.47
C ASP A 349 4.72 22.82 -0.36
N ILE A 350 4.00 21.93 0.31
CA ILE A 350 3.15 20.91 -0.26
C ILE A 350 1.69 21.31 -0.04
N SER A 351 0.90 21.31 -1.09
CA SER A 351 -0.55 21.52 -1.04
C SER A 351 -1.28 20.30 -1.58
N ASN A 352 -2.54 20.16 -1.16
CA ASN A 352 -3.47 19.12 -1.59
C ASN A 352 -3.00 17.69 -1.28
N TYR A 353 -2.23 17.48 -0.21
CA TYR A 353 -1.86 16.12 0.17
C TYR A 353 -3.11 15.30 0.53
N ILE A 354 -3.13 14.02 0.17
CA ILE A 354 -4.32 13.17 0.28
C ILE A 354 -4.19 12.28 1.52
N LEU A 355 -5.25 12.25 2.32
CA LEU A 355 -5.43 11.32 3.44
C LEU A 355 -6.76 10.58 3.29
N GLN A 356 -6.85 9.40 3.91
CA GLN A 356 -8.15 8.81 4.21
C GLN A 356 -8.79 9.62 5.34
N GLN A 357 -10.00 10.10 5.11
CA GLN A 357 -10.79 10.82 6.11
C GLN A 357 -12.16 10.17 6.24
N THR A 358 -12.63 10.03 7.48
CA THR A 358 -13.98 9.57 7.79
C THR A 358 -14.87 10.75 8.15
N VAL A 359 -15.95 10.94 7.41
CA VAL A 359 -16.90 12.05 7.61
C VAL A 359 -18.32 11.50 7.69
N ALA A 360 -19.15 12.15 8.50
CA ALA A 360 -20.57 11.85 8.60
C ALA A 360 -21.33 12.32 7.35
N GLU A 361 -22.01 11.40 6.66
CA GLU A 361 -22.81 11.68 5.47
C GLU A 361 -24.21 11.06 5.59
N GLN A 362 -25.22 11.71 5.02
CA GLN A 362 -26.60 11.20 5.02
C GLN A 362 -26.82 10.31 3.79
N HIS A 363 -27.15 9.04 4.01
CA HIS A 363 -27.47 8.08 2.96
C HIS A 363 -28.71 7.27 3.32
N PHE A 364 -29.40 6.72 2.32
CA PHE A 364 -30.57 5.88 2.56
C PHE A 364 -30.17 4.52 3.12
N ASN A 365 -30.67 4.18 4.30
CA ASN A 365 -30.47 2.90 4.97
C ASN A 365 -31.61 1.94 4.65
N GLN A 366 -31.29 0.81 4.03
CA GLN A 366 -32.25 -0.20 3.58
C GLN A 366 -32.79 -0.99 4.77
N ALA A 367 -31.93 -1.36 5.72
CA ALA A 367 -32.32 -2.11 6.93
C ALA A 367 -33.30 -1.33 7.82
N ARG A 368 -33.24 0.01 7.79
CA ARG A 368 -34.11 0.91 8.56
C ARG A 368 -35.19 1.59 7.72
N ASN A 369 -35.15 1.43 6.40
CA ASN A 369 -36.01 2.10 5.44
C ASN A 369 -36.09 3.63 5.64
N ALA A 370 -34.96 4.27 5.95
CA ALA A 370 -34.87 5.69 6.29
C ALA A 370 -33.50 6.28 5.96
N VAL A 371 -33.43 7.59 5.68
CA VAL A 371 -32.14 8.30 5.58
C VAL A 371 -31.47 8.31 6.94
N THR A 372 -30.22 7.84 6.99
CA THR A 372 -29.44 7.71 8.22
C THR A 372 -28.04 8.30 8.00
N THR A 373 -27.44 8.77 9.08
CA THR A 373 -26.03 9.21 9.08
C THR A 373 -25.09 8.00 9.04
N TYR A 374 -24.18 7.97 8.07
CA TYR A 374 -23.09 7.00 7.96
C TYR A 374 -21.74 7.67 8.18
N GLN A 375 -20.80 6.93 8.74
CA GLN A 375 -19.39 7.30 8.76
C GLN A 375 -18.72 6.81 7.48
N ILE A 376 -18.47 7.71 6.53
CA ILE A 376 -17.92 7.41 5.21
C ILE A 376 -16.43 7.69 5.19
N SER A 377 -15.63 6.66 4.92
CA SER A 377 -14.17 6.79 4.76
C SER A 377 -13.78 6.85 3.29
N ARG A 378 -13.13 7.94 2.87
CA ARG A 378 -12.61 8.09 1.50
C ARG A 378 -11.37 8.99 1.41
N PRO A 379 -10.55 8.86 0.36
CA PRO A 379 -9.45 9.78 0.10
C PRO A 379 -9.95 11.23 -0.03
N THR A 380 -9.28 12.17 0.63
CA THR A 380 -9.63 13.59 0.64
C THR A 380 -8.36 14.43 0.63
N ASN A 381 -8.36 15.56 -0.11
CA ASN A 381 -7.27 16.54 -0.01
C ASN A 381 -7.33 17.20 1.38
N ALA A 382 -6.35 16.87 2.22
CA ALA A 382 -6.36 17.13 3.66
C ALA A 382 -5.70 18.46 4.06
N GLY A 383 -5.26 19.28 3.10
CA GLY A 383 -4.72 20.62 3.33
C GLY A 383 -3.31 20.82 2.77
N SER A 384 -2.55 21.66 3.46
CA SER A 384 -1.17 22.01 3.12
C SER A 384 -0.18 21.54 4.20
N ALA A 385 1.09 21.43 3.82
CA ALA A 385 2.16 21.02 4.71
C ALA A 385 3.49 21.60 4.25
N THR A 386 4.38 21.86 5.20
CA THR A 386 5.74 22.32 4.93
C THR A 386 6.74 21.30 5.40
N VAL A 387 7.83 21.12 4.65
CA VAL A 387 8.97 20.29 5.04
C VAL A 387 10.24 21.10 4.88
N LYS A 388 10.96 21.31 5.97
CA LYS A 388 12.27 21.98 5.98
C LYS A 388 13.31 21.06 6.56
N GLY A 389 14.52 21.09 6.02
CA GLY A 389 15.52 20.14 6.46
C GLY A 389 16.92 20.39 5.96
N LEU A 390 17.81 19.52 6.42
CA LEU A 390 19.19 19.46 6.01
C LEU A 390 19.55 18.01 5.69
N ALA A 391 20.36 17.80 4.66
CA ALA A 391 20.96 16.52 4.34
C ALA A 391 22.48 16.66 4.26
N VAL A 392 23.20 15.67 4.78
CA VAL A 392 24.65 15.55 4.64
C VAL A 392 24.95 14.18 4.05
N ALA A 393 25.82 14.13 3.06
CA ALA A 393 26.34 12.88 2.52
C ALA A 393 27.86 12.90 2.48
N TYR A 394 28.45 11.75 2.76
CA TYR A 394 29.89 11.54 2.74
C TYR A 394 30.18 10.22 2.04
N GLN A 395 31.10 10.25 1.09
CA GLN A 395 31.62 9.07 0.43
C GLN A 395 33.14 9.20 0.35
N GLN A 396 33.85 8.12 0.64
CA GLN A 396 35.29 8.05 0.44
C GLN A 396 35.75 6.61 0.27
N THR A 397 36.60 6.36 -0.73
CA THR A 397 37.47 5.19 -0.81
C THR A 397 38.76 5.49 -0.03
N PHE A 398 39.05 4.68 0.98
CA PHE A 398 40.30 4.71 1.73
C PHE A 398 41.34 3.76 1.12
N GLY A 399 42.57 3.81 1.62
CA GLY A 399 43.61 2.86 1.22
C GLY A 399 43.24 1.40 1.52
N MET A 400 43.90 0.47 0.81
CA MET A 400 43.76 -0.98 0.99
C MET A 400 42.38 -1.54 0.61
N GLY A 401 41.58 -0.80 -0.15
CA GLY A 401 40.26 -1.24 -0.62
C GLY A 401 39.10 -0.97 0.34
N PHE A 402 39.35 -0.36 1.50
CA PHE A 402 38.26 0.05 2.40
C PHE A 402 37.56 1.29 1.86
N GLY A 403 36.28 1.46 2.18
CA GLY A 403 35.55 2.68 1.89
C GLY A 403 34.33 2.85 2.78
N LEU A 404 33.75 4.05 2.75
CA LEU A 404 32.57 4.41 3.52
C LEU A 404 31.60 5.21 2.68
N LEU A 405 30.33 4.83 2.74
CA LEU A 405 29.19 5.65 2.31
C LEU A 405 28.37 5.98 3.55
N ALA A 406 28.11 7.26 3.79
CA ALA A 406 27.29 7.70 4.91
C ALA A 406 26.37 8.85 4.49
N ASN A 407 25.15 8.87 5.01
CA ASN A 407 24.28 10.03 4.90
C ASN A 407 23.41 10.19 6.14
N TYR A 408 23.04 11.44 6.38
CA TYR A 408 22.11 11.85 7.42
C TYR A 408 21.12 12.86 6.85
N THR A 409 19.86 12.72 7.21
CA THR A 409 18.81 13.68 6.84
C THR A 409 18.00 14.05 8.08
N TYR A 410 17.90 15.36 8.31
CA TYR A 410 16.93 15.97 9.21
C TYR A 410 15.80 16.57 8.37
N ALA A 411 14.56 16.16 8.60
CA ALA A 411 13.39 16.62 7.85
C ALA A 411 12.21 16.94 8.79
N ASP A 412 12.02 18.21 9.09
CA ASP A 412 10.93 18.68 9.93
C ASP A 412 9.71 18.98 9.05
N GLY A 413 8.70 18.11 9.15
CA GLY A 413 7.51 18.14 8.32
C GLY A 413 6.26 18.36 9.16
N GLU A 414 5.55 19.45 8.90
CA GLU A 414 4.35 19.88 9.64
C GLU A 414 3.23 20.18 8.65
N ALA A 415 2.06 19.60 8.89
CA ALA A 415 0.82 19.92 8.19
C ALA A 415 0.04 21.03 8.91
N ASP A 416 -1.01 21.54 8.26
CA ASP A 416 -1.91 22.56 8.82
C ASP A 416 -2.34 22.23 10.27
N GLY A 417 -2.33 23.25 11.12
CA GLY A 417 -2.63 23.10 12.55
C GLY A 417 -1.55 22.39 13.38
N GLY A 418 -0.34 22.19 12.83
CA GLY A 418 0.77 21.53 13.51
C GLY A 418 0.67 20.00 13.52
N SER A 419 -0.18 19.44 12.65
CA SER A 419 -0.39 17.99 12.55
C SER A 419 0.83 17.30 11.92
N PRO A 420 1.12 16.03 12.26
CA PRO A 420 2.24 15.31 11.67
C PRO A 420 1.99 15.02 10.19
N LEU A 421 3.02 15.20 9.36
CA LEU A 421 2.96 14.81 7.94
C LEU A 421 3.17 13.29 7.77
N PRO A 422 2.32 12.59 6.99
CA PRO A 422 2.48 11.15 6.77
C PRO A 422 3.81 10.78 6.16
N TYR A 423 4.34 9.65 6.61
CA TYR A 423 5.57 9.00 6.18
C TYR A 423 6.86 9.81 6.35
N ASN A 424 6.78 11.01 6.94
CA ASN A 424 7.95 11.82 7.26
C ASN A 424 8.64 11.33 8.55
N SER A 425 9.84 10.77 8.42
CA SER A 425 10.73 10.54 9.56
C SER A 425 11.64 11.75 9.76
N LYS A 426 11.58 12.34 10.95
CA LYS A 426 12.36 13.53 11.30
C LYS A 426 13.87 13.33 11.22
N HIS A 427 14.36 12.14 11.56
CA HIS A 427 15.77 11.79 11.44
C HIS A 427 15.95 10.48 10.69
N GLN A 428 16.90 10.45 9.76
CA GLN A 428 17.25 9.28 8.95
C GLN A 428 18.77 9.20 8.82
N ILE A 429 19.34 8.01 9.00
CA ILE A 429 20.78 7.75 8.92
C ILE A 429 20.98 6.50 8.06
N ASN A 430 21.96 6.53 7.16
CA ASN A 430 22.47 5.33 6.49
C ASN A 430 24.00 5.35 6.56
N VAL A 431 24.61 4.24 6.96
CA VAL A 431 26.06 4.07 7.07
C VAL A 431 26.42 2.71 6.48
N SER A 432 27.29 2.71 5.47
CA SER A 432 27.66 1.54 4.70
C SER A 432 29.18 1.49 4.48
N PRO A 433 29.96 1.04 5.47
CA PRO A 433 31.34 0.64 5.23
C PRO A 433 31.40 -0.52 4.23
N PHE A 434 32.43 -0.48 3.38
CA PHE A 434 32.71 -1.53 2.42
C PHE A 434 34.21 -1.80 2.32
N TYR A 435 34.53 -2.95 1.76
CA TYR A 435 35.88 -3.39 1.41
C TYR A 435 35.84 -4.03 0.03
N GLU A 436 36.67 -3.57 -0.88
CA GLU A 436 36.81 -4.11 -2.23
C GLU A 436 38.31 -4.14 -2.58
N ASN A 437 38.89 -5.34 -2.65
CA ASN A 437 40.30 -5.51 -2.99
C ASN A 437 40.54 -6.87 -3.65
N GLY A 438 41.04 -6.82 -4.89
CA GLY A 438 41.25 -8.01 -5.71
C GLY A 438 39.96 -8.83 -5.85
N PRO A 439 39.96 -10.13 -5.54
CA PRO A 439 38.78 -10.98 -5.69
C PRO A 439 37.75 -10.80 -4.57
N PHE A 440 38.06 -10.10 -3.48
CA PHE A 440 37.20 -10.01 -2.31
C PHE A 440 36.38 -8.71 -2.31
N SER A 441 35.09 -8.84 -2.01
CA SER A 441 34.20 -7.71 -1.71
C SER A 441 33.43 -7.98 -0.42
N ALA A 442 33.19 -6.94 0.38
CA ALA A 442 32.35 -7.01 1.55
C ALA A 442 31.69 -5.66 1.81
N ARG A 443 30.46 -5.67 2.31
CA ARG A 443 29.70 -4.46 2.66
C ARG A 443 28.79 -4.76 3.84
N VAL A 444 28.72 -3.82 4.77
CA VAL A 444 27.76 -3.85 5.88
C VAL A 444 27.01 -2.54 5.86
N THR A 445 25.68 -2.60 5.79
CA THR A 445 24.82 -1.42 5.71
C THR A 445 23.95 -1.34 6.94
N TYR A 446 24.08 -0.26 7.71
CA TYR A 446 23.19 0.10 8.79
C TYR A 446 22.28 1.24 8.34
N ASN A 447 20.97 1.06 8.48
CA ASN A 447 19.98 2.09 8.21
C ASN A 447 19.13 2.32 9.46
N TRP A 448 18.84 3.58 9.77
CA TRP A 448 17.97 3.96 10.88
C TRP A 448 17.05 5.09 10.49
N ARG A 449 15.80 5.03 10.94
CA ARG A 449 14.84 6.13 10.84
C ARG A 449 14.07 6.29 12.14
N SER A 450 13.81 7.54 12.52
CA SER A 450 12.95 7.86 13.64
C SER A 450 11.50 7.42 13.38
N LYS A 451 10.70 7.38 14.46
CA LYS A 451 9.24 7.19 14.37
C LYS A 451 8.61 8.13 13.34
N TYR A 452 7.50 7.70 12.73
CA TYR A 452 6.76 8.48 11.74
C TYR A 452 5.27 8.18 11.81
N PHE A 453 4.47 9.17 11.40
CA PHE A 453 3.02 9.07 11.24
C PHE A 453 2.70 8.40 9.91
N THR A 454 1.68 7.55 9.81
CA THR A 454 1.28 6.90 8.54
C THR A 454 -0.05 7.39 7.99
N GLY A 455 -0.93 7.93 8.84
CA GLY A 455 -2.25 8.38 8.45
C GLY A 455 -3.27 8.21 9.57
N LEU A 456 -4.54 8.30 9.21
CA LEU A 456 -5.66 8.11 10.13
C LEU A 456 -6.32 6.75 9.87
N ASP A 457 -6.70 6.04 10.93
CA ASP A 457 -7.57 4.85 10.87
C ASP A 457 -8.72 5.02 11.86
N ARG A 458 -9.97 5.08 11.35
CA ARG A 458 -11.18 5.26 12.16
C ARG A 458 -11.10 6.43 13.17
N GLY A 459 -10.41 7.50 12.78
CA GLY A 459 -10.20 8.70 13.61
C GLY A 459 -8.95 8.68 14.50
N ASP A 460 -8.28 7.54 14.65
CA ASP A 460 -7.02 7.44 15.39
C ASP A 460 -5.82 7.81 14.53
N GLN A 461 -4.81 8.45 15.13
CA GLN A 461 -3.53 8.68 14.48
C GLN A 461 -2.67 7.42 14.49
N MET A 462 -2.24 7.00 13.30
CA MET A 462 -1.40 5.83 13.11
C MET A 462 0.07 6.21 13.09
N PHE A 463 0.90 5.50 13.85
CA PHE A 463 2.34 5.70 13.91
C PHE A 463 3.09 4.39 13.77
N VAL A 464 4.32 4.49 13.27
CA VAL A 464 5.30 3.40 13.29
C VAL A 464 6.47 3.83 14.16
N ARG A 465 6.98 2.90 14.98
CA ARG A 465 8.14 3.14 15.85
C ARG A 465 9.40 3.42 15.01
N ALA A 466 10.45 3.90 15.67
CA ALA A 466 11.76 3.99 15.03
C ALA A 466 12.20 2.60 14.54
N PHE A 467 12.77 2.54 13.35
CA PHE A 467 13.21 1.30 12.72
C PHE A 467 14.71 1.34 12.49
N LYS A 468 15.39 0.20 12.71
CA LYS A 468 16.80 -0.01 12.43
C LYS A 468 16.99 -1.27 11.60
N GLY A 469 17.77 -1.22 10.54
CA GLY A 469 18.17 -2.38 9.75
C GLY A 469 19.68 -2.54 9.77
N LEU A 470 20.14 -3.79 9.67
CA LEU A 470 21.53 -4.12 9.43
C LEU A 470 21.56 -5.25 8.43
N ASP A 471 22.18 -4.99 7.29
CA ASP A 471 22.38 -5.95 6.22
C ASP A 471 23.87 -6.12 5.96
N ALA A 472 24.29 -7.30 5.51
CA ALA A 472 25.67 -7.57 5.13
C ALA A 472 25.72 -8.38 3.83
N THR A 473 26.71 -8.08 3.00
CA THR A 473 27.02 -8.84 1.80
C THR A 473 28.51 -9.09 1.74
N ALA A 474 28.93 -10.29 1.37
CA ALA A 474 30.32 -10.61 1.08
C ALA A 474 30.40 -11.42 -0.22
N GLY A 475 31.47 -11.24 -0.98
CA GLY A 475 31.67 -11.91 -2.26
C GLY A 475 33.12 -12.26 -2.53
N TYR A 476 33.30 -13.29 -3.34
CA TYR A 476 34.58 -13.75 -3.86
C TYR A 476 34.48 -14.02 -5.36
N ALA A 477 35.29 -13.33 -6.16
CA ALA A 477 35.46 -13.58 -7.57
C ALA A 477 36.55 -14.64 -7.77
N PHE A 478 36.16 -15.84 -8.20
CA PHE A 478 37.12 -16.90 -8.55
C PHE A 478 37.81 -16.60 -9.89
N SER A 479 37.08 -15.94 -10.79
CA SER A 479 37.55 -15.42 -12.07
C SER A 479 36.62 -14.29 -12.55
N GLU A 480 36.91 -13.68 -13.70
CA GLU A 480 36.00 -12.72 -14.36
C GLU A 480 34.63 -13.32 -14.71
N ASN A 481 34.58 -14.64 -14.91
CA ASN A 481 33.40 -15.39 -15.32
C ASN A 481 32.65 -16.04 -14.16
N VAL A 482 33.27 -16.18 -12.98
CA VAL A 482 32.69 -16.93 -11.85
C VAL A 482 32.83 -16.14 -10.55
N ASN A 483 31.70 -15.73 -9.98
CA ASN A 483 31.68 -15.07 -8.67
C ASN A 483 30.62 -15.67 -7.74
N LEU A 484 30.97 -15.79 -6.47
CA LEU A 484 30.06 -16.17 -5.39
C LEU A 484 29.80 -14.96 -4.51
N SER A 485 28.55 -14.74 -4.15
CA SER A 485 28.14 -13.76 -3.15
C SER A 485 27.24 -14.39 -2.10
N VAL A 486 27.36 -13.92 -0.87
CA VAL A 486 26.49 -14.28 0.25
C VAL A 486 25.92 -12.98 0.80
N SER A 487 24.60 -12.92 0.94
CA SER A 487 23.89 -11.79 1.54
C SER A 487 23.12 -12.22 2.78
N ALA A 488 23.10 -11.34 3.77
CA ALA A 488 22.40 -11.48 5.01
C ALA A 488 21.54 -10.23 5.25
N GLN A 489 20.24 -10.42 5.33
CA GLN A 489 19.27 -9.34 5.49
C GLN A 489 18.67 -9.37 6.89
N ASN A 490 18.41 -8.17 7.43
CA ASN A 490 17.80 -7.94 8.73
C ASN A 490 18.53 -8.68 9.88
N LEU A 491 19.86 -8.55 9.96
CA LEU A 491 20.70 -9.20 10.99
C LEU A 491 20.29 -8.82 12.42
N LEU A 492 19.77 -7.61 12.62
CA LEU A 492 19.23 -7.15 13.91
C LEU A 492 17.90 -7.81 14.28
N ASP A 493 17.27 -8.51 13.34
CA ASP A 493 15.95 -9.12 13.51
C ASP A 493 14.90 -8.09 13.96
N SER A 494 14.96 -6.92 13.33
CA SER A 494 14.13 -5.78 13.69
C SER A 494 12.68 -5.98 13.29
N GLU A 495 11.82 -5.38 14.11
CA GLU A 495 10.38 -5.46 14.00
C GLU A 495 9.80 -4.15 13.44
N TYR A 496 8.84 -4.28 12.54
CA TYR A 496 7.99 -3.17 12.12
C TYR A 496 6.78 -3.12 13.05
N TYR A 497 6.69 -2.07 13.86
CA TYR A 497 5.65 -1.93 14.88
C TYR A 497 4.78 -0.70 14.62
N ALA A 498 3.54 -0.92 14.21
CA ALA A 498 2.51 0.08 13.95
C ALA A 498 1.47 0.14 15.08
N TYR A 499 1.09 1.35 15.50
CA TYR A 499 0.19 1.58 16.63
C TYR A 499 -0.71 2.81 16.47
N ALA A 500 -1.80 2.83 17.24
CA ALA A 500 -2.81 3.88 17.26
C ALA A 500 -2.67 4.79 18.48
N ASN A 501 -2.33 6.06 18.26
CA ASN A 501 -2.12 7.11 19.27
C ASN A 501 -1.00 6.81 20.29
N THR A 502 -1.03 5.65 20.94
CA THR A 502 -0.10 5.14 21.94
C THR A 502 0.43 3.75 21.57
N THR A 503 1.66 3.46 22.00
CA THR A 503 2.33 2.18 21.74
C THR A 503 1.64 0.97 22.39
N MET A 504 0.65 1.19 23.26
CA MET A 504 -0.18 0.15 23.87
C MET A 504 -1.36 -0.31 22.98
N LEU A 505 -1.63 0.39 21.88
CA LEU A 505 -2.68 0.02 20.92
C LEU A 505 -2.05 -0.43 19.59
N PRO A 506 -1.42 -1.63 19.53
CA PRO A 506 -0.85 -2.12 18.30
C PRO A 506 -1.93 -2.32 17.24
N ARG A 507 -1.64 -1.88 16.01
CA ARG A 507 -2.47 -2.12 14.82
C ARG A 507 -1.85 -3.16 13.89
N GLY A 508 -0.52 -3.28 13.93
CA GLY A 508 0.19 -4.30 13.17
C GLY A 508 1.62 -4.44 13.65
N VAL A 509 2.08 -5.68 13.78
CA VAL A 509 3.45 -6.00 14.15
C VAL A 509 3.96 -7.02 13.14
N TYR A 510 5.06 -6.71 12.47
CA TYR A 510 5.61 -7.54 11.40
C TYR A 510 7.08 -7.81 11.63
N ARG A 511 7.46 -9.07 11.45
CA ARG A 511 8.85 -9.52 11.56
C ARG A 511 9.16 -10.42 10.37
N THR A 512 10.14 -10.03 9.59
CA THR A 512 10.59 -10.79 8.41
C THR A 512 11.70 -11.78 8.73
N GLY A 513 12.21 -11.74 9.97
CA GLY A 513 13.33 -12.57 10.42
C GLY A 513 14.66 -12.19 9.76
N ARG A 514 15.72 -12.88 10.19
CA ARG A 514 17.01 -12.89 9.50
C ARG A 514 16.91 -13.76 8.25
N LYS A 515 17.40 -13.29 7.11
CA LYS A 515 17.43 -14.06 5.87
C LYS A 515 18.86 -14.17 5.37
N LEU A 516 19.24 -15.37 4.93
CA LEU A 516 20.54 -15.64 4.32
C LEU A 516 20.32 -16.12 2.89
N GLN A 517 21.10 -15.61 1.95
CA GLN A 517 21.07 -16.01 0.56
C GLN A 517 22.49 -16.17 0.05
N ALA A 518 22.73 -17.19 -0.77
CA ALA A 518 23.96 -17.35 -1.53
C ALA A 518 23.62 -17.33 -3.02
N THR A 519 24.46 -16.66 -3.82
CA THR A 519 24.29 -16.52 -5.26
C THR A 519 25.61 -16.77 -5.96
N LEU A 520 25.63 -17.78 -6.83
CA LEU A 520 26.73 -18.06 -7.74
C LEU A 520 26.36 -17.52 -9.13
N ASN A 521 27.15 -16.58 -9.64
CA ASN A 521 27.00 -16.07 -11.00
C ASN A 521 28.07 -16.68 -11.88
N VAL A 522 27.65 -17.20 -13.04
CA VAL A 522 28.52 -17.79 -14.06
C VAL A 522 28.20 -17.12 -15.40
N ALA A 523 29.18 -16.43 -15.97
CA ALA A 523 29.11 -15.85 -17.31
C ALA A 523 29.97 -16.68 -18.26
N PHE A 524 29.41 -17.07 -19.41
CA PHE A 524 30.08 -17.91 -20.41
C PHE A 524 30.39 -17.14 -21.70
#